data_AF-A0A4Y9Q6Y3-F1
#
_entry.id   AF-A0A4Y9Q6Y3-F1
#
_cell.length_a   1.000
_cell.length_b   1.000
_cell.length_c   1.000
_cell.angle_alpha   90.00
_cell.angle_beta   90.00
_cell.angle_gamma   90.00
#
_symmetry.space_group_name_H-M   'P 1'
#
loop_
_entity.id
_entity.type
_entity.pdbx_description
1 polymer ?
#
loop_
_entity_poly.entity_id
_entity_poly.type
_entity_poly.pdbx_seq_one_letter_code
_entity_poly.pdbx_strand_id
1 'polypeptide(L)'
;MSHYGVRIERSSPLDLPPHPQHATEATFVDWAKSRVLAGQRLAVDLFSGAGGLSLGLEDAGWTVAAAVDHDRRALETHRHNMPGLALDLDLGDPAARHKLVAMLEEVPIDLVAGGPPCQPFSRAGRSKIRSLVEAGTRDEHDHRKELWAAFLDVAMRLRPRAILMENVPDMALGDDLLVVRTIVDRLEHEGYNTEVRLVDAWRYGVPQHRKRLIVLARNDGIGFKWPKETVRQVTLEQAIADLPPLKDTTGARELSYQAPVGLSSLARRLRSGAPRTVVHDHMTRAVRPDDRQVFELMDATTLYSAIPERLRRYKSETFDDKYKRLAWDQLSRSITAHIAKDGYWYIHPQEHRTLTVREAARIQTFPDRFRFSGTRSDAFRQIGNAVPPLLGMAAACALRPPGPGRACLGHPGVEQSTIGAALARWADDLRSGDDWFMFPGPEMTPAAAVMAVVLATARTPLQDLRRAMKVVRGVDRLGAEALEKVGLCLPRPASQKALFRLSSVCEEGVDWDAASKVASAVAFGAAEARLFRVLTNQDVLLITAAVIRVAARVAGTTSDRQNSLTDGRVDLARLVGIGAEAPLRMAAVRQLAQSVCTSSAPDCQGCPLLRNCSFGQQATSCPTGV
;
A
#
# COMPACT_ATOMS: atom_id res chain seq x y z
N MET A 1 -37.70 24.12 -5.56
CA MET A 1 -36.82 23.00 -5.18
C MET A 1 -37.55 21.70 -5.45
N SER A 2 -37.35 21.10 -6.64
CA SER A 2 -37.89 19.77 -6.93
C SER A 2 -37.07 18.74 -6.14
N HIS A 3 -37.73 18.01 -5.24
CA HIS A 3 -37.10 16.92 -4.49
C HIS A 3 -36.64 15.84 -5.48
N TYR A 4 -35.34 15.78 -5.74
CA TYR A 4 -34.67 14.70 -6.46
C TYR A 4 -34.71 13.40 -5.64
N GLY A 5 -35.90 12.83 -5.42
CA GLY A 5 -36.07 11.55 -4.76
C GLY A 5 -35.52 10.42 -5.65
N VAL A 6 -34.41 9.81 -5.23
CA VAL A 6 -33.94 8.57 -5.88
C VAL A 6 -34.86 7.45 -5.40
N ARG A 7 -35.63 6.85 -6.31
CA ARG A 7 -36.38 5.62 -6.00
C ARG A 7 -35.37 4.54 -5.60
N ILE A 8 -35.35 4.15 -4.33
CA ILE A 8 -34.44 3.13 -3.81
C ILE A 8 -34.99 1.76 -4.23
N GLU A 9 -34.51 1.26 -5.36
CA GLU A 9 -34.84 -0.07 -5.85
C GLU A 9 -33.82 -1.08 -5.32
N ARG A 10 -34.22 -1.86 -4.30
CA ARG A 10 -33.44 -2.97 -3.76
C ARG A 10 -33.77 -4.24 -4.54
N SER A 11 -32.75 -4.89 -5.11
CA SER A 11 -32.91 -6.21 -5.71
C SER A 11 -33.20 -7.25 -4.62
N SER A 12 -33.91 -8.32 -4.96
CA SER A 12 -34.07 -9.46 -4.07
C SER A 12 -32.70 -10.01 -3.61
N PRO A 13 -32.55 -10.34 -2.31
CA PRO A 13 -31.36 -11.02 -1.83
C PRO A 13 -31.28 -12.41 -2.48
N LEU A 14 -30.06 -12.83 -2.81
CA LEU A 14 -29.77 -14.19 -3.27
C LEU A 14 -29.10 -14.92 -2.12
N ASP A 15 -29.71 -16.01 -1.64
CA ASP A 15 -29.06 -16.88 -0.67
C ASP A 15 -28.39 -18.04 -1.42
N LEU A 16 -27.12 -18.29 -1.09
CA LEU A 16 -26.31 -19.31 -1.74
C LEU A 16 -26.10 -20.50 -0.79
N PRO A 17 -26.32 -21.75 -1.25
CA PRO A 17 -26.00 -22.93 -0.45
C PRO A 17 -24.48 -23.05 -0.29
N PRO A 18 -23.98 -23.64 0.80
CA PRO A 18 -22.56 -23.94 0.94
C PRO A 18 -22.04 -24.85 -0.18
N HIS A 19 -20.75 -24.78 -0.44
CA HIS A 19 -20.05 -25.70 -1.33
C HIS A 19 -20.30 -27.14 -0.85
N PRO A 20 -20.48 -28.12 -1.75
CA PRO A 20 -20.77 -29.51 -1.34
C PRO A 20 -19.71 -30.15 -0.44
N GLN A 21 -18.47 -29.66 -0.51
CA GLN A 21 -17.34 -30.09 0.32
C GLN A 21 -16.95 -29.06 1.40
N HIS A 22 -17.85 -28.14 1.74
CA HIS A 22 -17.60 -27.10 2.74
C HIS A 22 -17.30 -27.71 4.11
N ALA A 23 -16.16 -27.36 4.69
CA ALA A 23 -15.80 -27.72 6.06
C ALA A 23 -16.62 -26.89 7.07
N THR A 24 -17.05 -27.55 8.14
CA THR A 24 -17.69 -26.90 9.30
C THR A 24 -16.73 -26.89 10.49
N GLU A 25 -17.03 -26.15 11.55
CA GLU A 25 -16.19 -26.18 12.78
C GLU A 25 -15.98 -27.61 13.29
N ALA A 26 -16.99 -28.49 13.15
CA ALA A 26 -16.92 -29.88 13.59
C ALA A 26 -16.09 -30.79 12.65
N THR A 27 -16.02 -30.49 11.36
CA THR A 27 -15.32 -31.34 10.36
C THR A 27 -14.00 -30.76 9.89
N PHE A 28 -13.63 -29.55 10.35
CA PHE A 28 -12.48 -28.80 9.88
C PHE A 28 -11.16 -29.57 9.99
N VAL A 29 -10.89 -30.14 11.17
CA VAL A 29 -9.61 -30.82 11.44
C VAL A 29 -9.43 -32.02 10.52
N ASP A 30 -10.46 -32.86 10.37
CA ASP A 30 -10.41 -34.05 9.49
C ASP A 30 -10.31 -33.65 8.01
N TRP A 31 -11.07 -32.63 7.61
CA TRP A 31 -11.00 -32.08 6.26
C TRP A 31 -9.59 -31.59 5.94
N ALA A 32 -8.99 -30.80 6.83
CA ALA A 32 -7.66 -30.22 6.65
C ALA A 32 -6.57 -31.31 6.63
N LYS A 33 -6.63 -32.29 7.55
CA LYS A 33 -5.72 -33.44 7.55
C LYS A 33 -5.82 -34.24 6.24
N SER A 34 -7.02 -34.44 5.70
CA SER A 34 -7.19 -35.12 4.41
C SER A 34 -6.51 -34.39 3.25
N ARG A 35 -6.54 -33.04 3.24
CA ARG A 35 -5.88 -32.21 2.23
C ARG A 35 -4.35 -32.29 2.35
N VAL A 36 -3.83 -32.25 3.57
CA VAL A 36 -2.40 -32.40 3.83
C VAL A 36 -1.90 -33.78 3.39
N LEU A 37 -2.65 -34.85 3.69
CA LEU A 37 -2.33 -36.20 3.22
C LEU A 37 -2.33 -36.33 1.69
N ALA A 38 -3.14 -35.52 0.99
CA ALA A 38 -3.12 -35.39 -0.46
C ALA A 38 -1.97 -34.51 -1.00
N GLY A 39 -1.03 -34.10 -0.14
CA GLY A 39 0.13 -33.28 -0.50
C GLY A 39 -0.17 -31.80 -0.69
N GLN A 40 -1.34 -31.33 -0.25
CA GLN A 40 -1.74 -29.93 -0.37
C GLN A 40 -1.17 -29.07 0.77
N ARG A 41 -0.98 -27.78 0.48
CA ARG A 41 -0.44 -26.79 1.42
C ARG A 41 -1.55 -25.87 1.90
N LEU A 42 -1.72 -25.78 3.21
CA LEU A 42 -2.86 -25.08 3.79
C LEU A 42 -2.58 -23.59 3.95
N ALA A 43 -3.58 -22.78 3.61
CA ALA A 43 -3.59 -21.33 3.80
C ALA A 43 -4.81 -20.90 4.61
N VAL A 44 -4.67 -19.81 5.36
CA VAL A 44 -5.77 -19.14 6.05
C VAL A 44 -5.89 -17.72 5.49
N ASP A 45 -7.10 -17.29 5.15
CA ASP A 45 -7.40 -15.93 4.67
C ASP A 45 -8.14 -15.13 5.77
N LEU A 46 -7.43 -14.20 6.41
CA LEU A 46 -7.96 -13.32 7.44
C LEU A 46 -8.52 -12.05 6.81
N PHE A 47 -9.69 -11.59 7.27
CA PHE A 47 -10.42 -10.49 6.64
C PHE A 47 -10.76 -10.82 5.17
N SER A 48 -11.23 -12.05 4.94
CA SER A 48 -11.32 -12.66 3.62
C SER A 48 -12.30 -11.96 2.68
N GLY A 49 -13.27 -11.22 3.22
CA GLY A 49 -14.42 -10.73 2.49
C GLY A 49 -15.06 -11.85 1.68
N ALA A 50 -15.41 -11.54 0.43
CA ALA A 50 -16.01 -12.52 -0.48
C ALA A 50 -15.01 -13.55 -1.04
N GLY A 51 -13.72 -13.51 -0.66
CA GLY A 51 -12.72 -14.48 -1.09
C GLY A 51 -11.99 -14.14 -2.40
N GLY A 52 -11.85 -12.86 -2.76
CA GLY A 52 -11.04 -12.48 -3.92
C GLY A 52 -9.56 -12.84 -3.77
N LEU A 53 -9.00 -12.60 -2.58
CA LEU A 53 -7.64 -13.03 -2.24
C LEU A 53 -7.57 -14.56 -2.16
N SER A 54 -8.46 -15.19 -1.37
CA SER A 54 -8.61 -16.65 -1.29
C SER A 54 -8.58 -17.33 -2.66
N LEU A 55 -9.35 -16.84 -3.64
CA LEU A 55 -9.37 -17.41 -4.99
C LEU A 55 -8.02 -17.27 -5.69
N GLY A 56 -7.34 -16.14 -5.50
CA GLY A 56 -5.96 -15.97 -5.97
C GLY A 56 -4.98 -16.95 -5.32
N LEU A 57 -5.15 -17.26 -4.03
CA LEU A 57 -4.34 -18.27 -3.33
C LEU A 57 -4.57 -19.66 -3.96
N GLU A 58 -5.82 -20.06 -4.18
CA GLU A 58 -6.16 -21.34 -4.82
C GLU A 58 -5.61 -21.43 -6.25
N ASP A 59 -5.78 -20.38 -7.06
CA ASP A 59 -5.23 -20.29 -8.42
C ASP A 59 -3.69 -20.39 -8.44
N ALA A 60 -3.01 -20.02 -7.35
CA ALA A 60 -1.55 -20.16 -7.20
C ALA A 60 -1.11 -21.56 -6.71
N GLY A 61 -2.06 -22.42 -6.34
CA GLY A 61 -1.84 -23.79 -5.88
C GLY A 61 -1.84 -23.97 -4.36
N TRP A 62 -2.31 -22.97 -3.59
CA TRP A 62 -2.57 -23.14 -2.16
C TRP A 62 -3.95 -23.74 -1.93
N THR A 63 -4.20 -24.25 -0.72
CA THR A 63 -5.52 -24.72 -0.32
C THR A 63 -6.02 -23.87 0.83
N VAL A 64 -7.04 -23.04 0.58
CA VAL A 64 -7.61 -22.17 1.62
C VAL A 64 -8.42 -23.04 2.58
N ALA A 65 -7.84 -23.32 3.74
CA ALA A 65 -8.42 -24.19 4.75
C ALA A 65 -9.44 -23.47 5.61
N ALA A 66 -9.17 -22.20 5.94
CA ALA A 66 -10.08 -21.35 6.68
C ALA A 66 -10.07 -19.93 6.12
N ALA A 67 -11.23 -19.29 6.16
CA ALA A 67 -11.44 -17.89 5.84
C ALA A 67 -12.23 -17.23 6.97
N VAL A 68 -11.80 -16.05 7.40
CA VAL A 68 -12.33 -15.39 8.58
C VAL A 68 -12.76 -13.97 8.22
N ASP A 69 -14.01 -13.63 8.50
CA ASP A 69 -14.57 -12.29 8.35
C ASP A 69 -15.73 -12.10 9.35
N HIS A 70 -16.26 -10.88 9.49
CA HIS A 70 -17.48 -10.63 10.27
C HIS A 70 -18.66 -10.21 9.36
N ASP A 71 -18.42 -9.99 8.06
CA ASP A 71 -19.48 -9.77 7.09
C ASP A 71 -20.10 -11.12 6.68
N ARG A 72 -21.23 -11.44 7.32
CA ARG A 72 -22.01 -12.65 7.04
C ARG A 72 -22.34 -12.87 5.57
N ARG A 73 -22.63 -11.81 4.81
CA ARG A 73 -22.95 -11.94 3.37
C ARG A 73 -21.71 -12.27 2.56
N ALA A 74 -20.56 -11.74 2.95
CA ALA A 74 -19.28 -12.08 2.35
C ALA A 74 -18.88 -13.54 2.67
N LEU A 75 -19.13 -14.02 3.89
CA LEU A 75 -18.90 -15.42 4.29
C LEU A 75 -19.84 -16.39 3.59
N GLU A 76 -21.11 -16.04 3.39
CA GLU A 76 -22.04 -16.82 2.58
C GLU A 76 -21.56 -16.97 1.13
N THR A 77 -21.01 -15.89 0.56
CA THR A 77 -20.34 -15.93 -0.74
C THR A 77 -19.12 -16.84 -0.68
N HIS A 78 -18.24 -16.68 0.31
CA HIS A 78 -17.01 -17.47 0.43
C HIS A 78 -17.30 -18.97 0.50
N ARG A 79 -18.14 -19.40 1.45
CA ARG A 79 -18.50 -20.81 1.66
C ARG A 79 -19.21 -21.44 0.47
N HIS A 80 -19.90 -20.67 -0.37
CA HIS A 80 -20.52 -21.19 -1.59
C HIS A 80 -19.48 -21.53 -2.65
N ASN A 81 -18.48 -20.67 -2.80
CA ASN A 81 -17.49 -20.77 -3.86
C ASN A 81 -16.29 -21.65 -3.48
N MET A 82 -16.03 -21.87 -2.19
CA MET A 82 -14.83 -22.57 -1.69
C MET A 82 -15.15 -23.64 -0.65
N PRO A 83 -14.40 -24.76 -0.63
CA PRO A 83 -14.63 -25.87 0.29
C PRO A 83 -14.07 -25.65 1.70
N GLY A 84 -13.17 -24.68 1.91
CA GLY A 84 -12.62 -24.40 3.23
C GLY A 84 -13.67 -23.91 4.23
N LEU A 85 -13.30 -23.89 5.50
CA LEU A 85 -14.12 -23.37 6.59
C LEU A 85 -14.30 -21.84 6.44
N ALA A 86 -15.50 -21.34 6.65
CA ALA A 86 -15.80 -19.89 6.65
C ALA A 86 -16.32 -19.52 8.05
N LEU A 87 -15.57 -18.68 8.78
CA LEU A 87 -15.83 -18.34 10.18
C LEU A 87 -16.28 -16.89 10.33
N ASP A 88 -17.43 -16.70 10.98
CA ASP A 88 -17.95 -15.40 11.43
C ASP A 88 -17.28 -15.03 12.77
N LEU A 89 -16.16 -14.31 12.70
CA LEU A 89 -15.40 -13.86 13.86
C LEU A 89 -14.94 -12.41 13.67
N ASP A 90 -15.09 -11.61 14.73
CA ASP A 90 -14.46 -10.30 14.81
C ASP A 90 -13.01 -10.45 15.29
N LEU A 91 -12.07 -10.34 14.35
CA LEU A 91 -10.63 -10.39 14.67
C LEU A 91 -10.16 -9.22 15.53
N GLY A 92 -10.97 -8.16 15.72
CA GLY A 92 -10.70 -7.12 16.71
C GLY A 92 -10.74 -7.64 18.14
N ASP A 93 -11.55 -8.67 18.42
CA ASP A 93 -11.67 -9.29 19.74
C ASP A 93 -10.51 -10.28 20.03
N PRO A 94 -9.69 -10.04 21.08
CA PRO A 94 -8.64 -10.97 21.49
C PRO A 94 -9.15 -12.38 21.82
N ALA A 95 -10.35 -12.53 22.38
CA ALA A 95 -10.91 -13.84 22.71
C ALA A 95 -11.26 -14.63 21.44
N ALA A 96 -11.85 -13.96 20.44
CA ALA A 96 -12.10 -14.54 19.12
C ALA A 96 -10.80 -14.99 18.44
N ARG A 97 -9.73 -14.18 18.49
CA ARG A 97 -8.40 -14.57 17.99
C ARG A 97 -7.82 -15.76 18.74
N HIS A 98 -8.00 -15.84 20.05
CA HIS A 98 -7.56 -16.98 20.85
C HIS A 98 -8.25 -18.28 20.43
N LYS A 99 -9.59 -18.27 20.28
CA LYS A 99 -10.36 -19.42 19.77
C LYS A 99 -9.88 -19.84 18.37
N LEU A 100 -9.71 -18.87 17.47
CA LEU A 100 -9.26 -19.13 16.10
C LEU A 100 -7.89 -19.81 16.08
N VAL A 101 -6.91 -19.25 16.79
CA VAL A 101 -5.54 -19.79 16.82
C VAL A 101 -5.53 -21.21 17.37
N ALA A 102 -6.23 -21.47 18.49
CA ALA A 102 -6.31 -22.81 19.07
C ALA A 102 -6.83 -23.87 18.09
N MET A 103 -7.85 -23.52 17.29
CA MET A 103 -8.39 -24.40 16.24
C MET A 103 -7.39 -24.63 15.10
N LEU A 104 -6.70 -23.58 14.68
CA LEU A 104 -5.76 -23.64 13.55
C LEU A 104 -4.45 -24.36 13.89
N GLU A 105 -4.01 -24.34 15.16
CA GLU A 105 -2.82 -25.04 15.65
C GLU A 105 -2.93 -26.58 15.55
N GLU A 106 -4.14 -27.13 15.43
CA GLU A 106 -4.37 -28.56 15.26
C GLU A 106 -3.95 -29.09 13.87
N VAL A 107 -3.64 -28.20 12.93
CA VAL A 107 -3.29 -28.54 11.54
C VAL A 107 -2.12 -27.68 11.03
N PRO A 108 -1.30 -28.20 10.11
CA PRO A 108 -0.13 -27.45 9.63
C PRO A 108 -0.55 -26.34 8.65
N ILE A 109 -0.67 -25.12 9.14
CA ILE A 109 -0.91 -23.92 8.32
C ILE A 109 0.41 -23.42 7.72
N ASP A 110 0.55 -23.51 6.40
CA ASP A 110 1.76 -23.05 5.69
C ASP A 110 1.73 -21.55 5.36
N LEU A 111 0.53 -20.97 5.19
CA LEU A 111 0.36 -19.57 4.78
C LEU A 111 -0.74 -18.87 5.58
N VAL A 112 -0.43 -17.71 6.14
CA VAL A 112 -1.46 -16.75 6.62
C VAL A 112 -1.51 -15.58 5.64
N ALA A 113 -2.67 -15.39 5.02
CA ALA A 113 -2.95 -14.31 4.09
C ALA A 113 -4.04 -13.40 4.64
N GLY A 114 -4.11 -12.15 4.19
CA GLY A 114 -5.25 -11.29 4.54
C GLY A 114 -5.12 -9.83 4.14
N GLY A 115 -6.26 -9.14 4.12
CA GLY A 115 -6.36 -7.72 3.80
C GLY A 115 -7.01 -6.91 4.93
N PRO A 116 -6.31 -6.70 6.07
CA PRO A 116 -6.90 -6.02 7.22
C PRO A 116 -7.38 -4.61 6.83
N PRO A 117 -8.61 -4.24 7.22
CA PRO A 117 -9.26 -3.04 6.72
C PRO A 117 -8.53 -1.78 7.19
N CYS A 118 -8.14 -0.96 6.22
CA CYS A 118 -7.35 0.26 6.43
C CYS A 118 -8.18 1.53 6.21
N GLN A 119 -9.50 1.44 6.44
CA GLN A 119 -10.45 2.54 6.22
C GLN A 119 -10.03 3.85 6.93
N PRO A 120 -9.41 3.84 8.13
CA PRO A 120 -8.87 5.06 8.75
C PRO A 120 -7.79 5.78 7.94
N PHE A 121 -7.05 5.08 7.10
CA PHE A 121 -5.88 5.63 6.40
C PHE A 121 -6.18 6.04 4.95
N SER A 122 -7.25 5.56 4.33
CA SER A 122 -7.64 5.99 2.98
C SER A 122 -8.05 7.47 2.92
N ARG A 123 -7.79 8.18 1.82
CA ARG A 123 -8.22 9.59 1.64
C ARG A 123 -9.71 9.82 1.93
N ALA A 124 -10.57 8.95 1.37
CA ALA A 124 -12.01 9.02 1.56
C ALA A 124 -12.44 8.70 2.99
N GLY A 125 -11.77 7.72 3.63
CA GLY A 125 -12.04 7.36 5.01
C GLY A 125 -11.58 8.41 6.02
N ARG A 126 -10.41 9.03 5.82
CA ARG A 126 -9.91 10.15 6.65
C ARG A 126 -10.87 11.33 6.67
N SER A 127 -11.35 11.75 5.49
CA SER A 127 -12.30 12.86 5.37
C SER A 127 -13.63 12.54 6.06
N LYS A 128 -14.16 11.32 5.89
CA LYS A 128 -15.42 10.90 6.51
C LYS A 128 -15.30 10.70 8.03
N ILE A 129 -14.20 10.15 8.52
CA ILE A 129 -13.97 9.98 9.96
C ILE A 129 -13.85 11.35 10.61
N ARG A 130 -13.07 12.27 10.04
CA ARG A 130 -12.96 13.64 10.53
C ARG A 130 -14.33 14.31 10.63
N SER A 131 -15.15 14.25 9.58
CA SER A 131 -16.49 14.86 9.60
C SER A 131 -17.43 14.23 10.64
N LEU A 132 -17.28 12.93 10.93
CA LEU A 132 -18.13 12.23 11.91
C LEU A 132 -17.67 12.49 13.35
N VAL A 133 -16.36 12.64 13.57
CA VAL A 133 -15.75 13.04 14.85
C VAL A 133 -16.12 14.50 15.15
N GLU A 134 -15.97 15.41 14.19
CA GLU A 134 -16.39 16.81 14.30
C GLU A 134 -17.91 16.95 14.57
N ALA A 135 -18.72 16.02 14.05
CA ALA A 135 -20.15 15.94 14.30
C ALA A 135 -20.53 15.19 15.59
N GLY A 136 -19.56 14.77 16.41
CA GLY A 136 -19.77 14.06 17.68
C GLY A 136 -20.46 12.69 17.54
N THR A 137 -20.51 12.13 16.34
CA THR A 137 -21.24 10.87 16.03
C THR A 137 -20.32 9.67 15.95
N ARG A 138 -19.01 9.84 16.21
CA ARG A 138 -18.01 8.79 16.17
C ARG A 138 -16.85 9.09 17.12
N ASP A 139 -16.37 8.07 17.81
CA ASP A 139 -15.19 8.15 18.68
C ASP A 139 -13.92 8.59 17.95
N GLU A 140 -13.07 9.36 18.64
CA GLU A 140 -11.76 9.82 18.16
C GLU A 140 -10.77 8.65 17.96
N HIS A 141 -10.94 7.58 18.76
CA HIS A 141 -10.12 6.36 18.74
C HIS A 141 -10.79 5.29 17.86
N ASP A 142 -10.50 5.31 16.55
CA ASP A 142 -10.99 4.25 15.64
C ASP A 142 -10.17 2.97 15.84
N HIS A 143 -10.72 1.98 16.57
CA HIS A 143 -10.14 0.64 16.79
C HIS A 143 -9.68 -0.06 15.49
N ARG A 144 -10.22 0.34 14.33
CA ARG A 144 -9.79 -0.20 13.02
C ARG A 144 -8.40 0.27 12.60
N LYS A 145 -7.82 1.28 13.27
CA LYS A 145 -6.41 1.68 13.09
C LYS A 145 -5.44 0.58 13.53
N GLU A 146 -5.91 -0.42 14.28
CA GLU A 146 -5.10 -1.47 14.90
C GLU A 146 -5.37 -2.88 14.33
N LEU A 147 -6.27 -3.04 13.36
CA LEU A 147 -6.58 -4.38 12.81
C LEU A 147 -5.42 -5.01 12.02
N TRP A 148 -4.43 -4.23 11.58
CA TRP A 148 -3.16 -4.78 11.10
C TRP A 148 -2.35 -5.44 12.22
N ALA A 149 -2.46 -4.96 13.47
CA ALA A 149 -1.85 -5.59 14.63
C ALA A 149 -2.59 -6.88 15.00
N ALA A 150 -3.92 -6.91 14.87
CA ALA A 150 -4.71 -8.14 15.00
C ALA A 150 -4.32 -9.21 13.97
N PHE A 151 -4.09 -8.80 12.71
CA PHE A 151 -3.54 -9.70 11.68
C PHE A 151 -2.18 -10.28 12.10
N LEU A 152 -1.26 -9.43 12.55
CA LEU A 152 0.06 -9.85 12.99
C LEU A 152 0.00 -10.75 14.24
N ASP A 153 -0.89 -10.49 15.18
CA ASP A 153 -1.09 -11.34 16.37
C ASP A 153 -1.41 -12.79 15.98
N VAL A 154 -2.38 -12.99 15.08
CA VAL A 154 -2.71 -14.34 14.60
C VAL A 154 -1.52 -14.96 13.84
N ALA A 155 -0.90 -14.21 12.93
CA ALA A 155 0.21 -14.72 12.13
C ALA A 155 1.44 -15.07 12.99
N MET A 156 1.79 -14.26 13.98
CA MET A 156 2.93 -14.49 14.88
C MET A 156 2.68 -15.66 15.83
N ARG A 157 1.43 -15.90 16.26
CA ARG A 157 1.09 -17.07 17.08
C ARG A 157 1.15 -18.38 16.29
N LEU A 158 0.63 -18.38 15.07
CA LEU A 158 0.66 -19.57 14.19
C LEU A 158 2.05 -19.84 13.61
N ARG A 159 2.93 -18.83 13.54
CA ARG A 159 4.26 -18.88 12.92
C ARG A 159 4.29 -19.65 11.59
N PRO A 160 3.43 -19.30 10.60
CA PRO A 160 3.35 -20.03 9.35
C PRO A 160 4.67 -19.93 8.58
N ARG A 161 4.86 -20.81 7.59
CA ARG A 161 6.02 -20.73 6.69
C ARG A 161 6.07 -19.39 5.92
N ALA A 162 4.90 -18.87 5.55
CA ALA A 162 4.77 -17.65 4.77
C ALA A 162 3.60 -16.78 5.23
N ILE A 163 3.73 -15.46 5.00
CA ILE A 163 2.70 -14.46 5.31
C ILE A 163 2.49 -13.58 4.07
N LEU A 164 1.23 -13.30 3.74
CA LEU A 164 0.82 -12.38 2.68
C LEU A 164 -0.17 -11.36 3.25
N MET A 165 0.24 -10.11 3.35
CA MET A 165 -0.65 -9.02 3.76
C MET A 165 -0.89 -8.07 2.58
N GLU A 166 -2.15 -7.85 2.22
CA GLU A 166 -2.57 -6.87 1.23
C GLU A 166 -3.09 -5.60 1.91
N ASN A 167 -2.82 -4.45 1.31
CA ASN A 167 -3.48 -3.21 1.69
C ASN A 167 -3.51 -2.14 0.60
N VAL A 168 -4.20 -1.02 0.89
CA VAL A 168 -4.20 0.17 0.06
C VAL A 168 -2.85 0.90 0.09
N PRO A 169 -2.44 1.59 -1.00
CA PRO A 169 -1.21 2.38 -1.03
C PRO A 169 -1.17 3.47 0.04
N ASP A 170 -2.32 4.00 0.46
CA ASP A 170 -2.40 5.02 1.51
C ASP A 170 -1.82 4.56 2.86
N MET A 171 -1.81 3.25 3.14
CA MET A 171 -1.15 2.70 4.35
C MET A 171 0.37 2.96 4.33
N ALA A 172 0.97 2.93 3.13
CA ALA A 172 2.36 3.30 2.89
C ALA A 172 2.56 4.80 2.64
N LEU A 173 1.52 5.63 2.76
CA LEU A 173 1.62 7.08 2.52
C LEU A 173 1.23 7.93 3.73
N GLY A 174 0.67 7.33 4.78
CA GLY A 174 0.47 7.96 6.09
C GLY A 174 1.74 7.90 6.96
N ASP A 175 1.96 8.94 7.77
CA ASP A 175 2.93 9.00 8.87
C ASP A 175 4.34 8.43 8.54
N ASP A 176 4.93 8.84 7.40
CA ASP A 176 6.28 8.42 7.01
C ASP A 176 6.50 6.89 7.00
N LEU A 177 5.48 6.15 6.54
CA LEU A 177 5.51 4.70 6.42
C LEU A 177 5.65 3.97 7.77
N LEU A 178 5.37 4.64 8.89
CA LEU A 178 5.57 4.08 10.22
C LEU A 178 4.89 2.72 10.38
N VAL A 179 3.63 2.57 9.96
CA VAL A 179 2.90 1.30 10.04
C VAL A 179 3.62 0.19 9.27
N VAL A 180 4.07 0.46 8.03
CA VAL A 180 4.78 -0.52 7.20
C VAL A 180 6.13 -0.88 7.82
N ARG A 181 6.87 0.11 8.32
CA ARG A 181 8.15 -0.09 9.01
C ARG A 181 7.99 -0.94 10.25
N THR A 182 6.95 -0.69 11.07
CA THR A 182 6.61 -1.50 12.24
C THR A 182 6.24 -2.94 11.88
N ILE A 183 5.46 -3.15 10.82
CA ILE A 183 5.09 -4.50 10.36
C ILE A 183 6.36 -5.27 9.95
N VAL A 184 7.20 -4.66 9.11
CA VAL A 184 8.44 -5.27 8.64
C VAL A 184 9.37 -5.60 9.80
N ASP A 185 9.59 -4.65 10.71
CA ASP A 185 10.44 -4.83 11.90
C ASP A 185 9.98 -5.99 12.78
N ARG A 186 8.67 -6.08 13.08
CA ARG A 186 8.11 -7.19 13.85
C ARG A 186 8.30 -8.54 13.17
N LEU A 187 8.08 -8.60 11.85
CA LEU A 187 8.25 -9.84 11.09
C LEU A 187 9.72 -10.28 11.05
N GLU A 188 10.64 -9.34 10.84
CA GLU A 188 12.08 -9.61 10.82
C GLU A 188 12.59 -10.02 12.21
N HIS A 189 12.09 -9.41 13.28
CA HIS A 189 12.40 -9.82 14.66
C HIS A 189 11.97 -11.26 14.96
N GLU A 190 10.90 -11.75 14.33
CA GLU A 190 10.45 -13.14 14.42
C GLU A 190 11.17 -14.10 13.46
N GLY A 191 12.18 -13.62 12.72
CA GLY A 191 13.00 -14.42 11.82
C GLY A 191 12.45 -14.57 10.40
N TYR A 192 11.50 -13.73 9.97
CA TYR A 192 11.03 -13.71 8.59
C TYR A 192 11.89 -12.81 7.71
N ASN A 193 12.20 -13.28 6.50
CA ASN A 193 12.61 -12.40 5.42
C ASN A 193 11.37 -11.69 4.87
N THR A 194 11.46 -10.39 4.61
CA THR A 194 10.33 -9.59 4.13
C THR A 194 10.55 -8.99 2.74
N GLU A 195 9.46 -8.81 2.00
CA GLU A 195 9.44 -8.01 0.78
C GLU A 195 8.18 -7.15 0.73
N VAL A 196 8.35 -5.84 0.52
CA VAL A 196 7.25 -4.89 0.39
C VAL A 196 7.24 -4.32 -1.01
N ARG A 197 6.08 -4.41 -1.68
CA ARG A 197 5.91 -3.86 -3.03
C ARG A 197 4.64 -3.04 -3.14
N LEU A 198 4.73 -1.97 -3.90
CA LEU A 198 3.57 -1.26 -4.42
C LEU A 198 3.30 -1.74 -5.85
N VAL A 199 2.19 -2.43 -6.02
CA VAL A 199 1.89 -3.23 -7.21
C VAL A 199 0.69 -2.65 -7.96
N ASP A 200 0.89 -2.35 -9.25
CA ASP A 200 -0.21 -2.04 -10.16
C ASP A 200 -0.83 -3.33 -10.70
N ALA A 201 -2.13 -3.55 -10.42
CA ALA A 201 -2.84 -4.76 -10.79
C ALA A 201 -2.83 -5.06 -12.29
N TRP A 202 -2.81 -4.03 -13.14
CA TRP A 202 -2.77 -4.20 -14.60
C TRP A 202 -1.51 -4.90 -15.10
N ARG A 203 -0.38 -4.78 -14.37
CA ARG A 203 0.87 -5.50 -14.66
C ARG A 203 0.72 -7.02 -14.52
N TYR A 204 -0.38 -7.49 -13.95
CA TYR A 204 -0.73 -8.90 -13.79
C TYR A 204 -2.03 -9.27 -14.52
N GLY A 205 -2.43 -8.47 -15.52
CA GLY A 205 -3.55 -8.78 -16.41
C GLY A 205 -4.93 -8.34 -15.90
N VAL A 206 -4.99 -7.56 -14.83
CA VAL A 206 -6.26 -6.99 -14.32
C VAL A 206 -6.61 -5.73 -15.12
N PRO A 207 -7.78 -5.64 -15.77
CA PRO A 207 -8.16 -4.54 -16.66
C PRO A 207 -8.60 -3.26 -15.92
N GLN A 208 -7.84 -2.83 -14.91
CA GLN A 208 -8.12 -1.61 -14.16
C GLN A 208 -6.87 -0.93 -13.59
N HIS A 209 -6.95 0.38 -13.39
CA HIS A 209 -5.97 1.16 -12.62
C HIS A 209 -6.18 0.96 -11.11
N ARG A 210 -5.65 -0.14 -10.55
CA ARG A 210 -5.69 -0.44 -9.11
C ARG A 210 -4.28 -0.73 -8.59
N LYS A 211 -3.75 0.19 -7.77
CA LYS A 211 -2.47 0.02 -7.06
C LYS A 211 -2.71 -0.53 -5.66
N ARG A 212 -1.85 -1.45 -5.20
CA ARG A 212 -1.91 -2.09 -3.88
C ARG A 212 -0.55 -2.22 -3.22
N LEU A 213 -0.52 -2.09 -1.91
CA LEU A 213 0.62 -2.44 -1.09
C LEU A 213 0.54 -3.94 -0.78
N ILE A 214 1.61 -4.67 -1.08
CA ILE A 214 1.74 -6.09 -0.78
C ILE A 214 2.96 -6.25 0.12
N VAL A 215 2.76 -6.85 1.30
CA VAL A 215 3.82 -7.25 2.22
C VAL A 215 3.87 -8.77 2.22
N LEU A 216 5.01 -9.32 1.81
CA LEU A 216 5.30 -10.74 1.84
C LEU A 216 6.32 -11.02 2.93
N ALA A 217 6.16 -12.13 3.65
CA ALA A 217 7.14 -12.60 4.60
C ALA A 217 7.31 -14.12 4.49
N ARG A 218 8.52 -14.65 4.72
CA ARG A 218 8.78 -16.09 4.80
C ARG A 218 9.99 -16.42 5.67
N ASN A 219 9.95 -17.52 6.40
CA ASN A 219 10.97 -17.94 7.37
C ASN A 219 11.73 -19.22 6.94
N ASP A 220 11.68 -19.56 5.65
CA ASP A 220 12.24 -20.80 5.09
C ASP A 220 13.52 -20.58 4.26
N GLY A 221 14.11 -19.39 4.32
CA GLY A 221 15.38 -19.06 3.64
C GLY A 221 15.32 -18.96 2.10
N ILE A 222 14.13 -19.02 1.50
CA ILE A 222 13.97 -18.93 0.05
C ILE A 222 13.59 -17.49 -0.34
N GLY A 223 14.06 -17.02 -1.51
CA GLY A 223 13.72 -15.69 -2.03
C GLY A 223 12.29 -15.56 -2.59
N PHE A 224 11.85 -14.33 -2.86
CA PHE A 224 10.55 -14.06 -3.47
C PHE A 224 10.63 -14.09 -5.00
N LYS A 225 9.80 -14.93 -5.64
CA LYS A 225 9.77 -15.04 -7.11
C LYS A 225 8.39 -14.74 -7.68
N TRP A 226 8.18 -13.48 -8.03
CA TRP A 226 6.96 -13.04 -8.69
C TRP A 226 6.85 -13.57 -10.13
N PRO A 227 5.63 -13.80 -10.63
CA PRO A 227 5.39 -13.95 -12.05
C PRO A 227 5.88 -12.72 -12.82
N LYS A 228 6.27 -12.92 -14.08
CA LYS A 228 6.70 -11.83 -14.95
C LYS A 228 5.56 -10.85 -15.19
N GLU A 229 5.82 -9.57 -14.98
CA GLU A 229 4.88 -8.50 -15.30
C GLU A 229 4.59 -8.43 -16.81
N THR A 230 3.34 -8.17 -17.17
CA THR A 230 2.97 -7.84 -18.54
C THR A 230 3.28 -6.37 -18.86
N VAL A 231 3.77 -6.12 -20.06
CA VAL A 231 3.92 -4.78 -20.63
C VAL A 231 2.68 -4.31 -21.38
N ARG A 232 1.83 -5.25 -21.81
CA ARG A 232 0.58 -4.96 -22.53
C ARG A 232 -0.57 -4.91 -21.53
N GLN A 233 -1.34 -3.83 -21.57
CA GLN A 233 -2.55 -3.67 -20.77
C GLN A 233 -3.65 -4.56 -21.33
N VAL A 234 -4.38 -5.22 -20.42
CA VAL A 234 -5.62 -5.91 -20.77
C VAL A 234 -6.74 -4.87 -20.72
N THR A 235 -7.44 -4.65 -21.83
CA THR A 235 -8.40 -3.55 -21.95
C THR A 235 -9.77 -3.92 -21.35
N LEU A 236 -10.61 -2.90 -21.14
CA LEU A 236 -12.00 -3.09 -20.72
C LEU A 236 -12.78 -3.95 -21.72
N GLU A 237 -12.57 -3.73 -23.02
CA GLU A 237 -13.17 -4.54 -24.09
C GLU A 237 -12.86 -6.03 -23.92
N GLN A 238 -11.60 -6.37 -23.68
CA GLN A 238 -11.19 -7.76 -23.48
C GLN A 238 -11.83 -8.41 -22.24
N ALA A 239 -12.34 -7.62 -21.29
CA ALA A 239 -12.97 -8.11 -20.08
C ALA A 239 -14.49 -8.32 -20.23
N ILE A 240 -15.18 -7.39 -20.92
CA ILE A 240 -16.65 -7.32 -20.85
C ILE A 240 -17.37 -7.29 -22.21
N ALA A 241 -16.68 -7.13 -23.34
CA ALA A 241 -17.35 -6.95 -24.64
C ALA A 241 -18.16 -8.17 -25.12
N ASP A 242 -17.86 -9.36 -24.60
CA ASP A 242 -18.62 -10.58 -24.92
C ASP A 242 -19.85 -10.82 -24.03
N LEU A 243 -20.18 -9.90 -23.11
CA LEU A 243 -21.41 -9.97 -22.31
C LEU A 243 -22.62 -9.50 -23.15
N PRO A 244 -23.81 -10.09 -22.95
CA PRO A 244 -24.99 -9.71 -23.71
C PRO A 244 -25.43 -8.28 -23.37
N PRO A 245 -25.81 -7.45 -24.35
CA PRO A 245 -26.28 -6.09 -24.08
C PRO A 245 -27.58 -6.12 -23.27
N LEU A 246 -27.73 -5.17 -22.34
CA LEU A 246 -28.94 -5.04 -21.51
C LEU A 246 -30.05 -4.22 -22.18
N LYS A 247 -29.70 -3.43 -23.21
CA LYS A 247 -30.61 -2.53 -23.92
C LYS A 247 -31.24 -1.56 -22.90
N ASP A 248 -32.57 -1.48 -22.85
CA ASP A 248 -33.32 -0.63 -21.92
C ASP A 248 -33.74 -1.35 -20.62
N THR A 249 -33.23 -2.54 -20.35
CA THR A 249 -33.49 -3.28 -19.11
C THR A 249 -32.41 -3.03 -18.05
N THR A 250 -32.66 -3.42 -16.81
CA THR A 250 -31.68 -3.41 -15.73
C THR A 250 -30.90 -4.72 -15.61
N GLY A 251 -31.08 -5.63 -16.57
CA GLY A 251 -30.54 -6.98 -16.55
C GLY A 251 -31.22 -7.89 -15.52
N ALA A 252 -30.60 -9.04 -15.22
CA ALA A 252 -31.18 -10.02 -14.30
C ALA A 252 -30.10 -10.84 -13.58
N ARG A 253 -30.54 -11.63 -12.60
CA ARG A 253 -29.69 -12.61 -11.90
C ARG A 253 -29.22 -13.72 -12.83
N GLU A 254 -30.06 -14.10 -13.79
CA GLU A 254 -29.76 -15.07 -14.82
C GLU A 254 -30.18 -14.48 -16.16
N LEU A 255 -29.23 -14.39 -17.09
CA LEU A 255 -29.47 -13.99 -18.48
C LEU A 255 -28.93 -15.06 -19.42
N SER A 256 -29.58 -15.21 -20.56
CA SER A 256 -29.10 -16.11 -21.61
C SER A 256 -27.80 -15.59 -22.21
N TYR A 257 -26.80 -16.46 -22.25
CA TYR A 257 -25.50 -16.21 -22.86
C TYR A 257 -25.58 -16.56 -24.35
N GLN A 258 -25.38 -15.57 -25.23
CA GLN A 258 -25.21 -15.85 -26.66
C GLN A 258 -23.79 -16.37 -26.94
N ALA A 259 -23.63 -17.37 -27.80
CA ALA A 259 -22.31 -17.88 -28.15
C ALA A 259 -21.45 -16.73 -28.72
N PRO A 260 -20.39 -16.29 -28.02
CA PRO A 260 -19.61 -15.14 -28.43
C PRO A 260 -18.74 -15.49 -29.63
N VAL A 261 -18.55 -14.53 -30.54
CA VAL A 261 -17.55 -14.63 -31.61
C VAL A 261 -16.27 -13.95 -31.13
N GLY A 262 -15.12 -14.62 -31.22
CA GLY A 262 -13.81 -13.98 -30.99
C GLY A 262 -13.49 -13.64 -29.53
N LEU A 263 -13.56 -14.62 -28.61
CA LEU A 263 -13.22 -14.39 -27.20
C LEU A 263 -11.74 -14.02 -26.97
N SER A 264 -11.53 -12.93 -26.22
CA SER A 264 -10.21 -12.57 -25.70
C SER A 264 -9.62 -13.69 -24.81
N SER A 265 -8.30 -13.65 -24.57
CA SER A 265 -7.66 -14.58 -23.63
C SER A 265 -8.22 -14.46 -22.21
N LEU A 266 -8.50 -13.24 -21.75
CA LEU A 266 -9.10 -12.99 -20.44
C LEU A 266 -10.51 -13.56 -20.37
N ALA A 267 -11.39 -13.25 -21.33
CA ALA A 267 -12.76 -13.75 -21.33
C ALA A 267 -12.82 -15.28 -21.37
N ARG A 268 -11.95 -15.95 -22.15
CA ARG A 268 -11.80 -17.41 -22.12
C ARG A 268 -11.44 -17.94 -20.74
N ARG A 269 -10.49 -17.29 -20.05
CA ARG A 269 -10.11 -17.66 -18.67
C ARG A 269 -11.27 -17.49 -17.71
N LEU A 270 -11.94 -16.33 -17.72
CA LEU A 270 -13.01 -16.01 -16.76
C LEU A 270 -14.21 -16.94 -16.93
N ARG A 271 -14.52 -17.36 -18.16
CA ARG A 271 -15.61 -18.31 -18.45
C ARG A 271 -15.29 -19.76 -18.12
N SER A 272 -14.04 -20.08 -17.82
CA SER A 272 -13.65 -21.45 -17.52
C SER A 272 -14.37 -21.99 -16.28
N GLY A 273 -15.04 -23.13 -16.45
CA GLY A 273 -15.85 -23.76 -15.41
C GLY A 273 -17.21 -23.10 -15.14
N ALA A 274 -17.60 -22.07 -15.90
CA ALA A 274 -18.92 -21.45 -15.81
C ALA A 274 -19.92 -22.10 -16.79
N PRO A 275 -21.24 -22.02 -16.52
CA PRO A 275 -22.26 -22.43 -17.47
C PRO A 275 -22.10 -21.71 -18.82
N ARG A 276 -22.22 -22.45 -19.92
CA ARG A 276 -21.99 -21.90 -21.28
C ARG A 276 -23.12 -21.01 -21.77
N THR A 277 -24.34 -21.23 -21.27
CA THR A 277 -25.59 -20.63 -21.76
C THR A 277 -26.19 -19.61 -20.80
N VAL A 278 -25.60 -19.41 -19.61
CA VAL A 278 -26.13 -18.51 -18.59
C VAL A 278 -25.06 -17.55 -18.11
N VAL A 279 -25.41 -16.26 -18.06
CA VAL A 279 -24.66 -15.22 -17.37
C VAL A 279 -25.31 -15.00 -16.02
N HIS A 280 -24.55 -15.15 -14.95
CA HIS A 280 -25.02 -14.82 -13.61
C HIS A 280 -24.74 -13.37 -13.24
N ASP A 281 -25.68 -12.76 -12.53
CA ASP A 281 -25.54 -11.44 -11.89
C ASP A 281 -25.19 -10.31 -12.88
N HIS A 282 -25.63 -10.42 -14.13
CA HIS A 282 -25.49 -9.35 -15.12
C HIS A 282 -26.66 -8.38 -15.02
N MET A 283 -26.64 -7.63 -13.91
CA MET A 283 -27.67 -6.67 -13.53
C MET A 283 -27.05 -5.38 -12.99
N THR A 284 -27.72 -4.26 -13.23
CA THR A 284 -27.36 -2.93 -12.72
C THR A 284 -28.61 -2.24 -12.18
N ARG A 285 -28.51 -0.98 -11.76
CA ARG A 285 -29.65 -0.18 -11.28
C ARG A 285 -30.33 0.55 -12.43
N ALA A 286 -31.61 0.87 -12.27
CA ALA A 286 -32.32 1.73 -13.20
C ALA A 286 -31.63 3.10 -13.32
N VAL A 287 -31.55 3.59 -14.55
CA VAL A 287 -30.98 4.89 -14.88
C VAL A 287 -32.12 5.90 -14.90
N ARG A 288 -31.91 7.04 -14.24
CA ARG A 288 -32.93 8.09 -14.21
C ARG A 288 -32.97 8.81 -15.57
N PRO A 289 -34.12 9.34 -16.02
CA PRO A 289 -34.23 9.98 -17.33
C PRO A 289 -33.25 11.14 -17.54
N ASP A 290 -32.98 11.94 -16.51
CA ASP A 290 -32.01 13.03 -16.53
C ASP A 290 -30.56 12.51 -16.63
N ASP A 291 -30.22 11.45 -15.91
CA ASP A 291 -28.92 10.79 -16.02
C ASP A 291 -28.69 10.18 -17.38
N ARG A 292 -29.74 9.63 -17.98
CA ARG A 292 -29.68 9.06 -19.33
C ARG A 292 -29.34 10.13 -20.37
N GLN A 293 -29.97 11.30 -20.29
CA GLN A 293 -29.60 12.45 -21.14
C GLN A 293 -28.13 12.84 -20.96
N VAL A 294 -27.63 12.85 -19.72
CA VAL A 294 -26.21 13.10 -19.48
C VAL A 294 -25.35 12.04 -20.14
N PHE A 295 -25.67 10.76 -19.95
CA PHE A 295 -24.88 9.68 -20.52
C PHE A 295 -24.86 9.73 -22.06
N GLU A 296 -25.97 10.06 -22.72
CA GLU A 296 -26.07 10.21 -24.18
C GLU A 296 -25.14 11.30 -24.74
N LEU A 297 -24.88 12.35 -23.96
CA LEU A 297 -24.01 13.47 -24.35
C LEU A 297 -22.52 13.24 -24.06
N MET A 298 -22.16 12.12 -23.42
CA MET A 298 -20.80 11.87 -22.95
C MET A 298 -20.09 10.80 -23.77
N ASP A 299 -18.81 11.05 -24.01
CA ASP A 299 -17.79 10.03 -24.31
C ASP A 299 -16.80 9.87 -23.13
N ALA A 300 -15.75 9.07 -23.32
CA ALA A 300 -14.74 8.84 -22.28
C ALA A 300 -13.86 10.06 -21.95
N THR A 301 -13.81 11.05 -22.85
CA THR A 301 -13.01 12.28 -22.70
C THR A 301 -13.80 13.42 -22.08
N THR A 302 -15.13 13.30 -22.04
CA THR A 302 -16.03 14.34 -21.57
C THR A 302 -15.78 14.65 -20.08
N LEU A 303 -15.48 15.92 -19.80
CA LEU A 303 -15.34 16.45 -18.45
C LEU A 303 -16.70 16.80 -17.86
N TYR A 304 -16.85 16.70 -16.53
CA TYR A 304 -18.13 17.03 -15.88
C TYR A 304 -18.54 18.49 -16.09
N SER A 305 -17.56 19.39 -16.15
CA SER A 305 -17.75 20.81 -16.42
C SER A 305 -18.32 21.10 -17.81
N ALA A 306 -18.13 20.19 -18.77
CA ALA A 306 -18.67 20.33 -20.12
C ALA A 306 -20.16 19.93 -20.22
N ILE A 307 -20.73 19.34 -19.17
CA ILE A 307 -22.14 18.94 -19.13
C ILE A 307 -23.01 20.21 -18.94
N PRO A 308 -24.12 20.38 -19.70
CA PRO A 308 -25.01 21.52 -19.55
C PRO A 308 -25.44 21.75 -18.10
N GLU A 309 -25.43 23.01 -17.63
CA GLU A 309 -25.71 23.34 -16.23
C GLU A 309 -27.03 22.79 -15.71
N ARG A 310 -28.07 22.83 -16.55
CA ARG A 310 -29.40 22.28 -16.24
C ARG A 310 -29.40 20.78 -15.92
N LEU A 311 -28.36 20.05 -16.33
CA LEU A 311 -28.18 18.60 -16.11
C LEU A 311 -27.13 18.29 -15.03
N ARG A 312 -26.37 19.29 -14.57
CA ARG A 312 -25.37 19.14 -13.52
C ARG A 312 -26.07 19.09 -12.15
N ARG A 313 -25.80 18.04 -11.37
CA ARG A 313 -26.35 17.87 -9.99
C ARG A 313 -25.43 18.40 -8.91
N TYR A 314 -24.14 18.40 -9.19
CA TYR A 314 -23.07 18.92 -8.34
C TYR A 314 -22.47 20.17 -8.97
N LYS A 315 -21.97 21.08 -8.14
CA LYS A 315 -21.17 22.22 -8.60
C LYS A 315 -19.87 21.71 -9.20
N SER A 316 -19.60 22.09 -10.45
CA SER A 316 -18.40 21.65 -11.18
C SER A 316 -17.09 22.17 -10.58
N GLU A 317 -17.15 23.26 -9.82
CA GLU A 317 -16.03 23.82 -9.05
C GLU A 317 -15.59 22.93 -7.89
N THR A 318 -16.50 22.12 -7.35
CA THR A 318 -16.23 21.20 -6.22
C THR A 318 -16.04 19.75 -6.67
N PHE A 319 -16.65 19.38 -7.80
CA PHE A 319 -16.64 18.03 -8.33
C PHE A 319 -16.40 18.06 -9.84
N ASP A 320 -15.15 18.04 -10.26
CA ASP A 320 -14.72 18.06 -11.67
C ASP A 320 -14.76 16.67 -12.34
N ASP A 321 -14.76 15.61 -11.53
CA ASP A 321 -14.68 14.22 -11.98
C ASP A 321 -15.95 13.39 -11.76
N LYS A 322 -17.08 14.04 -11.41
CA LYS A 322 -18.38 13.39 -11.35
C LYS A 322 -18.81 12.95 -12.76
N TYR A 323 -19.41 11.76 -12.88
CA TYR A 323 -19.74 11.11 -14.16
C TYR A 323 -18.52 10.80 -15.03
N LYS A 324 -18.29 9.50 -15.27
CA LYS A 324 -17.23 9.02 -16.15
C LYS A 324 -17.72 7.83 -16.96
N ARG A 325 -17.81 8.03 -18.27
CA ARG A 325 -17.94 6.98 -19.27
C ARG A 325 -16.57 6.36 -19.50
N LEU A 326 -16.54 5.03 -19.52
CA LEU A 326 -15.31 4.27 -19.74
C LEU A 326 -15.02 4.14 -21.24
N ALA A 327 -13.77 3.89 -21.60
CA ALA A 327 -13.35 3.61 -22.97
C ALA A 327 -13.09 2.11 -23.16
N TRP A 328 -13.43 1.58 -24.34
CA TRP A 328 -13.23 0.16 -24.66
C TRP A 328 -11.77 -0.26 -24.69
N ASP A 329 -10.91 0.58 -25.26
CA ASP A 329 -9.49 0.35 -25.50
C ASP A 329 -8.58 0.73 -24.32
N GLN A 330 -9.17 1.15 -23.19
CA GLN A 330 -8.43 1.55 -21.99
C GLN A 330 -8.71 0.62 -20.80
N LEU A 331 -7.93 0.81 -19.73
CA LEU A 331 -8.18 0.21 -18.43
C LEU A 331 -9.42 0.84 -17.78
N SER A 332 -10.18 0.06 -17.01
CA SER A 332 -11.20 0.62 -16.12
C SER A 332 -10.57 1.46 -15.01
N ARG A 333 -11.34 2.37 -14.42
CA ARG A 333 -11.02 2.93 -13.10
C ARG A 333 -11.03 1.80 -12.05
N SER A 334 -10.31 2.00 -10.94
CA SER A 334 -10.34 1.09 -9.78
C SER A 334 -11.77 0.78 -9.37
N ILE A 335 -12.18 -0.49 -9.34
CA ILE A 335 -13.50 -0.87 -8.83
C ILE A 335 -13.48 -0.70 -7.31
N THR A 336 -14.29 0.22 -6.79
CA THR A 336 -14.40 0.52 -5.35
C THR A 336 -15.74 0.05 -4.80
N ALA A 337 -15.79 -0.27 -3.50
CA ALA A 337 -17.05 -0.67 -2.85
C ALA A 337 -18.13 0.43 -2.87
N HIS A 338 -17.76 1.68 -3.18
CA HIS A 338 -18.70 2.78 -3.34
C HIS A 338 -19.59 2.62 -4.59
N ILE A 339 -19.20 1.79 -5.57
CA ILE A 339 -20.04 1.46 -6.73
C ILE A 339 -21.41 0.92 -6.32
N ALA A 340 -21.53 0.31 -5.13
CA ALA A 340 -22.78 -0.15 -4.55
C ALA A 340 -23.79 0.97 -4.26
N LYS A 341 -23.31 2.21 -4.10
CA LYS A 341 -24.11 3.42 -3.85
C LYS A 341 -24.25 4.27 -5.10
N ASP A 342 -23.11 4.59 -5.71
CA ASP A 342 -23.02 5.45 -6.88
C ASP A 342 -22.09 4.84 -7.94
N GLY A 343 -22.68 4.46 -9.08
CA GLY A 343 -21.98 3.91 -10.23
C GLY A 343 -21.54 4.94 -11.27
N TYR A 344 -21.75 6.25 -11.05
CA TYR A 344 -21.49 7.26 -12.10
C TYR A 344 -20.02 7.36 -12.51
N TRP A 345 -19.06 6.84 -11.74
CA TRP A 345 -17.67 6.71 -12.17
C TRP A 345 -17.39 5.54 -13.12
N TYR A 346 -18.41 4.73 -13.38
CA TYR A 346 -18.34 3.49 -14.14
C TYR A 346 -19.53 3.41 -15.10
N ILE A 347 -19.67 4.41 -15.98
CA ILE A 347 -20.67 4.38 -17.05
C ILE A 347 -20.14 3.50 -18.18
N HIS A 348 -20.96 2.58 -18.66
CA HIS A 348 -20.62 1.60 -19.69
C HIS A 348 -20.17 2.33 -20.97
N PRO A 349 -19.18 1.83 -21.74
CA PRO A 349 -18.63 2.57 -22.88
C PRO A 349 -19.65 2.88 -23.97
N GLN A 350 -20.56 1.94 -24.24
CA GLN A 350 -21.58 2.08 -25.28
C GLN A 350 -22.98 2.36 -24.69
N GLU A 351 -23.55 1.41 -23.94
CA GLU A 351 -24.89 1.55 -23.33
C GLU A 351 -25.00 2.72 -22.32
N HIS A 352 -26.18 3.36 -22.27
CA HIS A 352 -26.47 4.49 -21.35
C HIS A 352 -26.84 3.98 -19.95
N ARG A 353 -25.94 3.23 -19.33
CA ARG A 353 -26.08 2.67 -17.98
C ARG A 353 -24.75 2.61 -17.24
N THR A 354 -24.81 2.43 -15.93
CA THR A 354 -23.63 2.08 -15.14
C THR A 354 -23.28 0.60 -15.35
N LEU A 355 -22.06 0.20 -15.00
CA LEU A 355 -21.65 -1.20 -15.03
C LEU A 355 -22.58 -2.08 -14.18
N THR A 356 -22.68 -3.34 -14.58
CA THR A 356 -23.37 -4.43 -13.88
C THR A 356 -22.48 -5.09 -12.84
N VAL A 357 -23.08 -5.90 -11.97
CA VAL A 357 -22.33 -6.72 -11.00
C VAL A 357 -21.35 -7.66 -11.72
N ARG A 358 -21.79 -8.36 -12.78
CA ARG A 358 -20.92 -9.24 -13.59
C ARG A 358 -19.76 -8.49 -14.26
N GLU A 359 -20.01 -7.32 -14.85
CA GLU A 359 -18.94 -6.50 -15.46
C GLU A 359 -17.91 -6.08 -14.41
N ALA A 360 -18.36 -5.59 -13.24
CA ALA A 360 -17.47 -5.22 -12.15
C ALA A 360 -16.66 -6.42 -11.63
N ALA A 361 -17.28 -7.60 -11.53
CA ALA A 361 -16.62 -8.85 -11.13
C ALA A 361 -15.53 -9.25 -12.13
N ARG A 362 -15.81 -9.18 -13.44
CA ARG A 362 -14.82 -9.48 -14.49
C ARG A 362 -13.68 -8.48 -14.54
N ILE A 363 -13.94 -7.19 -14.31
CA ILE A 363 -12.88 -6.18 -14.21
C ILE A 363 -11.99 -6.43 -12.99
N GLN A 364 -12.57 -6.93 -11.90
CA GLN A 364 -11.82 -7.47 -10.76
C GLN A 364 -11.22 -8.84 -11.01
N THR A 365 -11.45 -9.47 -12.17
CA THR A 365 -10.93 -10.79 -12.58
C THR A 365 -11.49 -11.98 -11.81
N PHE A 366 -12.69 -11.85 -11.24
CA PHE A 366 -13.46 -13.00 -10.78
C PHE A 366 -13.96 -13.83 -11.98
N PRO A 367 -13.86 -15.17 -11.93
CA PRO A 367 -14.41 -16.02 -12.96
C PRO A 367 -15.95 -15.98 -12.94
N ASP A 368 -16.56 -16.32 -14.07
CA ASP A 368 -18.00 -16.30 -14.27
C ASP A 368 -18.75 -17.32 -13.43
N ARG A 369 -18.06 -18.39 -13.01
CA ARG A 369 -18.60 -19.37 -12.06
C ARG A 369 -18.76 -18.81 -10.65
N PHE A 370 -18.04 -17.73 -10.32
CA PHE A 370 -18.09 -17.13 -8.99
C PHE A 370 -19.43 -16.40 -8.78
N ARG A 371 -20.14 -16.77 -7.72
CA ARG A 371 -21.44 -16.19 -7.34
C ARG A 371 -21.31 -15.33 -6.10
N PHE A 372 -22.20 -14.35 -5.94
CA PHE A 372 -22.21 -13.42 -4.80
C PHE A 372 -23.56 -13.45 -4.08
N SER A 373 -23.53 -13.76 -2.78
CA SER A 373 -24.69 -13.76 -1.89
C SER A 373 -25.17 -12.34 -1.58
N GLY A 374 -26.45 -12.20 -1.21
CA GLY A 374 -27.09 -10.96 -0.81
C GLY A 374 -27.66 -10.16 -1.97
N THR A 375 -27.89 -8.87 -1.76
CA THR A 375 -28.46 -7.97 -2.78
C THR A 375 -27.42 -7.54 -3.81
N ARG A 376 -27.85 -6.90 -4.90
CA ARG A 376 -26.99 -6.24 -5.90
C ARG A 376 -25.97 -5.31 -5.24
N SER A 377 -26.40 -4.52 -4.24
CA SER A 377 -25.50 -3.61 -3.52
C SER A 377 -24.48 -4.36 -2.65
N ASP A 378 -24.85 -5.51 -2.08
CA ASP A 378 -23.91 -6.34 -1.33
C ASP A 378 -22.87 -6.96 -2.25
N ALA A 379 -23.28 -7.49 -3.40
CA ALA A 379 -22.35 -8.02 -4.40
C ALA A 379 -21.36 -6.94 -4.89
N PHE A 380 -21.82 -5.73 -5.20
CA PHE A 380 -20.93 -4.62 -5.56
C PHE A 380 -19.95 -4.24 -4.44
N ARG A 381 -20.39 -4.24 -3.18
CA ARG A 381 -19.53 -3.96 -2.03
C ARG A 381 -18.45 -5.02 -1.89
N GLN A 382 -18.84 -6.29 -1.96
CA GLN A 382 -17.96 -7.45 -1.93
C GLN A 382 -16.89 -7.38 -3.03
N ILE A 383 -17.31 -7.16 -4.28
CA ILE A 383 -16.41 -7.02 -5.45
C ILE A 383 -15.44 -5.85 -5.27
N GLY A 384 -15.93 -4.70 -4.80
CA GLY A 384 -15.10 -3.50 -4.65
C GLY A 384 -14.07 -3.60 -3.52
N ASN A 385 -14.40 -4.31 -2.44
CA ASN A 385 -13.49 -4.56 -1.32
C ASN A 385 -12.43 -5.63 -1.67
N ALA A 386 -12.75 -6.58 -2.53
CA ALA A 386 -11.87 -7.70 -2.85
C ALA A 386 -10.52 -7.27 -3.45
N VAL A 387 -9.50 -8.10 -3.18
CA VAL A 387 -8.29 -8.16 -3.99
C VAL A 387 -8.64 -8.82 -5.34
N PRO A 388 -8.22 -8.27 -6.49
CA PRO A 388 -8.42 -8.95 -7.76
C PRO A 388 -7.75 -10.34 -7.74
N PRO A 389 -8.43 -11.44 -8.10
CA PRO A 389 -7.85 -12.78 -8.03
C PRO A 389 -6.53 -12.95 -8.79
N LEU A 390 -6.36 -12.32 -9.97
CA LEU A 390 -5.07 -12.39 -10.68
C LEU A 390 -3.92 -11.72 -9.91
N LEU A 391 -4.20 -10.63 -9.19
CA LEU A 391 -3.19 -9.98 -8.35
C LEU A 391 -2.88 -10.83 -7.12
N GLY A 392 -3.92 -11.38 -6.46
CA GLY A 392 -3.76 -12.32 -5.35
C GLY A 392 -2.93 -13.54 -5.75
N MET A 393 -3.21 -14.11 -6.92
CA MET A 393 -2.45 -15.23 -7.49
C MET A 393 -0.99 -14.85 -7.74
N ALA A 394 -0.71 -13.65 -8.26
CA ALA A 394 0.66 -13.21 -8.50
C ALA A 394 1.48 -13.09 -7.20
N ALA A 395 0.89 -12.49 -6.17
CA ALA A 395 1.51 -12.38 -4.85
C ALA A 395 1.71 -13.76 -4.19
N ALA A 396 0.71 -14.63 -4.25
CA ALA A 396 0.75 -15.97 -3.68
C ALA A 396 1.75 -16.90 -4.41
N CYS A 397 1.94 -16.73 -5.72
CA CYS A 397 2.98 -17.42 -6.49
C CYS A 397 4.38 -17.13 -5.95
N ALA A 398 4.63 -15.91 -5.46
CA ALA A 398 5.93 -15.52 -4.93
C ALA A 398 6.30 -16.24 -3.62
N LEU A 399 5.31 -16.78 -2.92
CA LEU A 399 5.47 -17.53 -1.66
C LEU A 399 5.47 -19.04 -1.84
N ARG A 400 5.17 -19.53 -3.05
CA ARG A 400 5.06 -20.97 -3.32
C ARG A 400 6.41 -21.65 -3.05
N PRO A 401 6.45 -22.79 -2.35
CA PRO A 401 7.67 -23.56 -2.24
C PRO A 401 8.18 -23.99 -3.62
N PRO A 402 9.50 -23.99 -3.84
CA PRO A 402 10.07 -24.65 -5.01
C PRO A 402 9.74 -26.15 -4.95
N GLY A 403 9.50 -26.78 -6.11
CA GLY A 403 9.35 -28.23 -6.18
C GLY A 403 10.65 -28.96 -5.78
N PRO A 404 10.58 -30.28 -5.52
CA PRO A 404 11.76 -31.07 -5.16
C PRO A 404 12.86 -30.90 -6.23
N GLY A 405 14.07 -30.52 -5.79
CA GLY A 405 15.25 -30.32 -6.66
C GLY A 405 15.41 -28.93 -7.30
N ARG A 406 14.54 -27.94 -7.00
CA ARG A 406 14.64 -26.57 -7.54
C ARG A 406 14.72 -25.47 -6.47
N ALA A 407 15.24 -25.79 -5.29
CA ALA A 407 15.55 -24.77 -4.30
C ALA A 407 16.76 -23.97 -4.78
N CYS A 408 16.52 -22.90 -5.54
CA CYS A 408 17.45 -21.79 -5.47
C CYS A 408 17.33 -21.27 -4.04
N LEU A 409 18.32 -21.57 -3.19
CA LEU A 409 18.54 -20.79 -1.98
C LEU A 409 18.47 -19.34 -2.42
N GLY A 410 17.54 -18.57 -1.84
CA GLY A 410 17.57 -17.13 -2.08
C GLY A 410 18.96 -16.65 -1.69
N HIS A 411 19.43 -15.57 -2.29
CA HIS A 411 20.39 -14.77 -1.54
C HIS A 411 19.77 -14.58 -0.16
N PRO A 412 20.48 -14.89 0.95
CA PRO A 412 20.02 -14.52 2.28
C PRO A 412 19.59 -13.07 2.12
N GLY A 413 18.30 -12.78 2.35
CA GLY A 413 17.84 -11.41 2.30
C GLY A 413 18.82 -10.67 3.17
N VAL A 414 19.56 -9.72 2.60
CA VAL A 414 20.53 -8.95 3.38
C VAL A 414 19.75 -8.48 4.59
N GLU A 415 20.08 -9.00 5.76
CA GLU A 415 19.22 -8.76 6.92
C GLU A 415 19.15 -7.24 7.10
N GLN A 416 17.95 -6.69 7.12
CA GLN A 416 17.77 -5.25 7.25
C GLN A 416 18.43 -4.74 8.54
N SER A 417 18.50 -5.60 9.56
CA SER A 417 19.31 -5.43 10.78
C SER A 417 20.80 -5.21 10.47
N THR A 418 21.39 -5.95 9.53
CA THR A 418 22.80 -5.82 9.13
C THR A 418 23.05 -4.51 8.39
N ILE A 419 22.16 -4.11 7.46
CA ILE A 419 22.25 -2.80 6.79
C ILE A 419 22.08 -1.67 7.81
N GLY A 420 21.08 -1.79 8.68
CA GLY A 420 20.79 -0.80 9.71
C GLY A 420 21.97 -0.60 10.65
N ALA A 421 22.56 -1.70 11.13
CA ALA A 421 23.75 -1.66 11.99
C ALA A 421 24.97 -1.09 11.26
N ALA A 422 25.15 -1.36 9.96
CA ALA A 422 26.22 -0.76 9.17
C ALA A 422 26.05 0.76 9.01
N LEU A 423 24.81 1.24 8.78
CA LEU A 423 24.50 2.67 8.74
C LEU A 423 24.74 3.35 10.08
N ALA A 424 24.26 2.74 11.17
CA ALA A 424 24.41 3.28 12.52
C ALA A 424 25.89 3.41 12.90
N ARG A 425 26.69 2.34 12.75
CA ARG A 425 28.14 2.38 13.01
C ARG A 425 28.86 3.45 12.20
N TRP A 426 28.59 3.53 10.90
CA TRP A 426 29.21 4.55 10.04
C TRP A 426 28.83 5.98 10.44
N ALA A 427 27.58 6.19 10.86
CA ALA A 427 27.12 7.47 11.39
C ALA A 427 27.80 7.80 12.72
N ASP A 428 27.97 6.82 13.61
CA ASP A 428 28.66 6.99 14.89
C ASP A 428 30.13 7.38 14.70
N ASP A 429 30.85 6.71 13.80
CA ASP A 429 32.25 7.02 13.50
C ASP A 429 32.41 8.48 13.02
N LEU A 430 31.52 8.92 12.12
CA LEU A 430 31.51 10.32 11.65
C LEU A 430 31.07 11.29 12.74
N ARG A 431 30.13 10.86 13.60
CA ARG A 431 29.61 11.66 14.71
C ARG A 431 30.65 11.92 15.79
N SER A 432 31.60 11.00 15.98
CA SER A 432 32.74 11.20 16.89
C SER A 432 33.80 12.16 16.32
N GLY A 433 33.71 12.53 15.04
CA GLY A 433 34.65 13.43 14.38
C GLY A 433 34.19 14.90 14.29
N ASP A 434 34.79 15.64 13.36
CA ASP A 434 34.45 17.05 13.10
C ASP A 434 33.06 17.23 12.45
N ASP A 435 32.46 16.16 11.93
CA ASP A 435 31.18 16.17 11.19
C ASP A 435 29.97 15.80 12.06
N TRP A 436 30.12 15.81 13.39
CA TRP A 436 29.08 15.49 14.37
C TRP A 436 27.74 16.18 14.11
N PHE A 437 27.79 17.42 13.60
CA PHE A 437 26.62 18.25 13.38
C PHE A 437 25.70 17.78 12.23
N MET A 438 26.12 16.76 11.49
CA MET A 438 25.29 16.15 10.44
C MET A 438 24.34 15.07 10.97
N PHE A 439 24.51 14.68 12.24
CA PHE A 439 23.84 13.54 12.85
C PHE A 439 23.13 13.95 14.15
N PRO A 440 22.01 13.30 14.50
CA PRO A 440 21.45 13.42 15.84
C PRO A 440 22.37 12.78 16.88
N GLY A 441 22.30 13.27 18.12
CA GLY A 441 23.11 12.76 19.21
C GLY A 441 23.09 13.67 20.43
N PRO A 442 23.80 13.29 21.50
CA PRO A 442 23.77 14.03 22.77
C PRO A 442 24.29 15.46 22.66
N GLU A 443 25.21 15.74 21.72
CA GLU A 443 25.75 17.08 21.49
C GLU A 443 24.90 17.93 20.54
N MET A 444 23.88 17.32 19.91
CA MET A 444 22.96 17.97 18.98
C MET A 444 21.73 18.48 19.72
N THR A 445 21.90 19.61 20.40
CA THR A 445 20.81 20.35 21.04
C THR A 445 19.88 20.97 19.98
N PRO A 446 18.65 21.39 20.35
CA PRO A 446 17.78 22.16 19.45
C PRO A 446 18.46 23.42 18.88
N ALA A 447 19.25 24.13 19.68
CA ALA A 447 20.03 25.29 19.23
C ALA A 447 21.09 24.93 18.17
N ALA A 448 21.86 23.86 18.40
CA ALA A 448 22.81 23.36 17.40
C ALA A 448 22.10 22.90 16.12
N ALA A 449 20.96 22.21 16.24
CA ALA A 449 20.19 21.71 15.10
C ALA A 449 19.64 22.85 14.25
N VAL A 450 19.15 23.93 14.86
CA VAL A 450 18.73 25.14 14.13
C VAL A 450 19.87 25.71 13.30
N MET A 451 21.04 25.87 13.92
CA MET A 451 22.25 26.36 13.23
C MET A 451 22.64 25.47 12.06
N ALA A 452 22.69 24.15 12.28
CA ALA A 452 23.03 23.17 11.26
C ALA A 452 22.06 23.22 10.06
N VAL A 453 20.75 23.33 10.31
CA VAL A 453 19.72 23.40 9.27
C VAL A 453 19.85 24.67 8.44
N VAL A 454 19.95 25.84 9.09
CA VAL A 454 20.04 27.13 8.39
C VAL A 454 21.31 27.21 7.54
N LEU A 455 22.46 26.79 8.09
CA LEU A 455 23.72 26.85 7.36
C LEU A 455 23.83 25.78 6.26
N ALA A 456 23.18 24.62 6.42
CA ALA A 456 23.10 23.60 5.37
C ALA A 456 22.29 24.11 4.17
N THR A 457 21.16 24.77 4.40
CA THR A 457 20.33 25.36 3.32
C THR A 457 21.07 26.45 2.55
N ALA A 458 21.96 27.19 3.23
CA ALA A 458 22.81 28.22 2.61
C ALA A 458 23.96 27.66 1.74
N ARG A 459 24.11 26.33 1.65
CA ARG A 459 25.22 25.64 0.93
C ARG A 459 26.60 26.11 1.38
N THR A 460 26.75 26.33 2.69
CA THR A 460 28.02 26.69 3.31
C THR A 460 29.06 25.57 3.08
N PRO A 461 30.32 25.88 2.71
CA PRO A 461 31.37 24.89 2.59
C PRO A 461 31.58 24.08 3.86
N LEU A 462 31.98 22.81 3.71
CA LEU A 462 32.11 21.90 4.84
C LEU A 462 33.12 22.37 5.91
N GLN A 463 34.25 22.93 5.50
CA GLN A 463 35.25 23.45 6.44
C GLN A 463 34.73 24.66 7.24
N ASP A 464 33.91 25.51 6.63
CA ASP A 464 33.30 26.66 7.29
C ASP A 464 32.22 26.18 8.27
N LEU A 465 31.41 25.19 7.86
CA LEU A 465 30.44 24.53 8.73
C LEU A 465 31.12 23.90 9.95
N ARG A 466 32.23 23.16 9.78
CA ARG A 466 32.97 22.56 10.91
C ARG A 466 33.42 23.61 11.93
N ARG A 467 33.93 24.75 11.47
CA ARG A 467 34.34 25.86 12.33
C ARG A 467 33.16 26.49 13.05
N ALA A 468 32.10 26.83 12.30
CA ALA A 468 30.87 27.41 12.84
C ALA A 468 30.21 26.49 13.88
N MET A 469 30.06 25.21 13.56
CA MET A 469 29.35 24.25 14.40
C MET A 469 30.11 23.93 15.69
N LYS A 470 31.45 24.04 15.73
CA LYS A 470 32.23 23.91 16.98
C LYS A 470 31.80 24.92 18.05
N VAL A 471 31.35 26.12 17.67
CA VAL A 471 30.91 27.18 18.59
C VAL A 471 29.61 26.80 19.31
N VAL A 472 28.73 26.04 18.65
CA VAL A 472 27.38 25.71 19.15
C VAL A 472 27.24 24.26 19.62
N ARG A 473 28.34 23.53 19.73
CA ARG A 473 28.34 22.12 20.17
C ARG A 473 27.86 22.01 21.61
N GLY A 474 26.77 21.28 21.85
CA GLY A 474 26.18 21.12 23.18
C GLY A 474 25.56 22.39 23.77
N VAL A 475 25.35 23.44 22.97
CA VAL A 475 24.79 24.71 23.45
C VAL A 475 23.27 24.62 23.50
N ASP A 476 22.65 24.79 24.67
CA ASP A 476 21.20 24.62 24.83
C ASP A 476 20.36 25.76 24.21
N ARG A 477 20.91 26.98 24.19
CA ARG A 477 20.20 28.19 23.72
C ARG A 477 21.10 29.06 22.86
N LEU A 478 20.57 29.58 21.76
CA LEU A 478 21.30 30.53 20.92
C LEU A 478 21.17 31.95 21.48
N GLY A 479 22.30 32.59 21.78
CA GLY A 479 22.38 34.02 22.13
C GLY A 479 23.18 34.82 21.09
N ALA A 480 23.13 36.15 21.21
CA ALA A 480 23.80 37.07 20.28
C ALA A 480 25.32 36.81 20.16
N GLU A 481 26.00 36.53 21.27
CA GLU A 481 27.44 36.23 21.28
C GLU A 481 27.79 34.96 20.47
N ALA A 482 26.94 33.92 20.55
CA ALA A 482 27.15 32.70 19.77
C ALA A 482 26.96 32.96 18.28
N LEU A 483 25.95 33.77 17.89
CA LEU A 483 25.76 34.17 16.50
C LEU A 483 26.95 34.98 15.98
N GLU A 484 27.49 35.92 16.76
CA GLU A 484 28.65 36.72 16.35
C GLU A 484 29.88 35.83 16.10
N LYS A 485 30.21 34.93 17.04
CA LYS A 485 31.32 33.97 16.90
C LYS A 485 31.15 33.05 15.69
N VAL A 486 29.93 32.60 15.41
CA VAL A 486 29.61 31.82 14.22
C VAL A 486 29.78 32.66 12.95
N GLY A 487 29.32 33.92 12.96
CA GLY A 487 29.46 34.85 11.84
C GLY A 487 30.91 35.06 11.41
N LEU A 488 31.83 35.14 12.38
CA LEU A 488 33.28 35.24 12.13
C LEU A 488 33.85 34.00 11.42
N CYS A 489 33.20 32.84 11.55
CA CYS A 489 33.60 31.60 10.87
C CYS A 489 33.08 31.51 9.43
N LEU A 490 32.17 32.40 9.01
CA LEU A 490 31.44 32.33 7.75
C LEU A 490 31.89 33.46 6.79
N PRO A 491 32.82 33.19 5.87
CA PRO A 491 33.35 34.22 4.97
C PRO A 491 32.39 34.60 3.82
N ARG A 492 31.32 33.83 3.60
CA ARG A 492 30.40 34.02 2.47
C ARG A 492 29.19 34.88 2.86
N PRO A 493 28.85 35.92 2.08
CA PRO A 493 27.67 36.76 2.34
C PRO A 493 26.35 35.97 2.41
N ALA A 494 26.20 34.91 1.62
CA ALA A 494 25.01 34.06 1.65
C ALA A 494 24.84 33.32 2.99
N SER A 495 25.93 32.80 3.57
CA SER A 495 25.94 32.14 4.87
C SER A 495 25.67 33.15 6.00
N GLN A 496 26.25 34.35 5.92
CA GLN A 496 25.98 35.43 6.89
C GLN A 496 24.52 35.90 6.83
N LYS A 497 23.95 36.05 5.63
CA LYS A 497 22.52 36.38 5.46
C LYS A 497 21.61 35.30 6.03
N ALA A 498 21.97 34.03 5.87
CA ALA A 498 21.23 32.93 6.46
C ALA A 498 21.27 32.99 7.99
N LEU A 499 22.43 33.32 8.58
CA LEU A 499 22.59 33.49 10.02
C LEU A 499 21.68 34.58 10.60
N PHE A 500 21.44 35.67 9.86
CA PHE A 500 20.54 36.75 10.28
C PHE A 500 19.09 36.29 10.49
N ARG A 501 18.66 35.17 9.90
CA ARG A 501 17.35 34.56 10.18
C ARG A 501 17.21 34.09 11.64
N LEU A 502 18.32 33.91 12.34
CA LEU A 502 18.35 33.41 13.70
C LEU A 502 18.30 34.51 14.75
N SER A 503 18.41 35.78 14.36
CA SER A 503 18.36 36.92 15.27
C SER A 503 17.05 36.97 16.06
N SER A 504 15.91 36.67 15.43
CA SER A 504 14.59 36.64 16.09
C SER A 504 14.52 35.63 17.23
N VAL A 505 15.18 34.48 17.07
CA VAL A 505 15.17 33.37 18.04
C VAL A 505 16.09 33.65 19.22
N CYS A 506 17.04 34.59 19.08
CA CYS A 506 17.92 35.05 20.15
C CYS A 506 17.29 36.13 21.03
N GLU A 507 16.32 36.87 20.49
CA GLU A 507 15.65 37.99 21.18
C GLU A 507 14.34 37.55 21.84
N GLU A 508 13.65 36.56 21.28
CA GLU A 508 12.40 36.02 21.82
C GLU A 508 12.64 35.00 22.95
N GLY A 509 11.72 34.95 23.93
CA GLY A 509 11.69 33.92 24.98
C GLY A 509 11.27 32.55 24.43
N VAL A 510 11.99 32.03 23.44
CA VAL A 510 11.71 30.77 22.77
C VAL A 510 11.93 29.62 23.74
N ASP A 511 10.92 28.78 23.83
CA ASP A 511 10.96 27.53 24.57
C ASP A 511 11.76 26.50 23.76
N TRP A 512 13.06 26.42 24.06
CA TRP A 512 14.02 25.55 23.39
C TRP A 512 13.79 24.06 23.64
N ASP A 513 13.05 23.71 24.70
CA ASP A 513 12.69 22.32 25.02
C ASP A 513 11.56 21.81 24.10
N ALA A 514 10.82 22.73 23.48
CA ALA A 514 9.77 22.43 22.52
C ALA A 514 10.22 22.64 21.07
N ALA A 515 10.74 21.58 20.44
CA ALA A 515 11.21 21.57 19.04
C ALA A 515 10.22 22.20 18.03
N SER A 516 8.91 22.01 18.21
CA SER A 516 7.88 22.61 17.34
C SER A 516 7.81 24.14 17.46
N LYS A 517 8.02 24.69 18.67
CA LYS A 517 8.03 26.14 18.92
C LYS A 517 9.29 26.77 18.32
N VAL A 518 10.45 26.12 18.50
CA VAL A 518 11.72 26.53 17.88
C VAL A 518 11.60 26.58 16.35
N ALA A 519 11.06 25.52 15.73
CA ALA A 519 10.89 25.47 14.27
C ALA A 519 9.95 26.57 13.74
N SER A 520 8.94 26.95 14.53
CA SER A 520 8.00 28.01 14.19
C SER A 520 8.63 29.40 14.32
N ALA A 521 9.42 29.64 15.37
CA ALA A 521 10.13 30.91 15.60
C ALA A 521 11.18 31.21 14.51
N VAL A 522 11.86 30.19 13.98
CA VAL A 522 12.82 30.32 12.86
C VAL A 522 12.10 30.44 11.50
N ALA A 523 10.78 30.21 11.45
CA ALA A 523 9.97 30.12 10.24
C ALA A 523 10.54 29.11 9.22
N PHE A 524 10.79 27.88 9.65
CA PHE A 524 11.33 26.85 8.75
C PHE A 524 10.39 26.50 7.59
N GLY A 525 10.96 26.40 6.39
CA GLY A 525 10.29 25.75 5.27
C GLY A 525 10.10 24.25 5.53
N ALA A 526 9.23 23.58 4.76
CA ALA A 526 8.90 22.17 4.98
C ALA A 526 10.12 21.23 4.99
N ALA A 527 11.13 21.48 4.15
CA ALA A 527 12.36 20.67 4.11
C ALA A 527 13.27 20.93 5.32
N GLU A 528 13.38 22.20 5.75
CA GLU A 528 14.16 22.60 6.92
C GLU A 528 13.57 21.99 8.19
N ALA A 529 12.24 22.08 8.35
CA ALA A 529 11.53 21.51 9.49
C ALA A 529 11.73 19.99 9.61
N ARG A 530 11.74 19.25 8.49
CA ARG A 530 12.00 17.80 8.52
C ARG A 530 13.44 17.48 8.90
N LEU A 531 14.42 18.21 8.37
CA LEU A 531 15.83 18.00 8.75
C LEU A 531 16.05 18.32 10.23
N PHE A 532 15.47 19.41 10.71
CA PHE A 532 15.49 19.79 12.12
C PHE A 532 14.94 18.67 13.01
N ARG A 533 13.81 18.08 12.63
CA ARG A 533 13.21 16.94 13.34
C ARG A 533 14.14 15.72 13.38
N VAL A 534 14.80 15.37 12.27
CA VAL A 534 15.81 14.28 12.27
C VAL A 534 16.96 14.58 13.23
N LEU A 535 17.52 15.79 13.17
CA LEU A 535 18.68 16.17 14.01
C LEU A 535 18.32 16.27 15.49
N THR A 536 17.07 16.62 15.81
CA THR A 536 16.52 16.61 17.18
C THR A 536 15.94 15.24 17.56
N ASN A 537 16.44 14.17 16.93
CA ASN A 537 16.17 12.77 17.25
C ASN A 537 14.70 12.32 17.10
N GLN A 538 13.94 12.97 16.22
CA GLN A 538 12.59 12.52 15.87
C GLN A 538 12.63 11.59 14.65
N ASP A 539 11.87 10.49 14.72
CA ASP A 539 11.75 9.53 13.63
C ASP A 539 10.88 10.09 12.50
N VAL A 540 11.54 10.69 11.51
CA VAL A 540 10.93 11.17 10.27
C VAL A 540 11.81 10.79 9.08
N LEU A 541 11.18 10.52 7.95
CA LEU A 541 11.91 10.25 6.70
C LEU A 541 12.21 11.55 5.96
N LEU A 542 13.44 11.73 5.50
CA LEU A 542 13.78 12.80 4.57
C LEU A 542 13.48 12.31 3.15
N ILE A 543 12.46 12.84 2.50
CA ILE A 543 12.03 12.36 1.19
C ILE A 543 12.59 13.29 0.11
N THR A 544 13.80 13.00 -0.37
CA THR A 544 14.45 13.74 -1.47
C THR A 544 14.88 12.78 -2.58
N ALA A 545 15.04 13.28 -3.82
CA ALA A 545 15.53 12.45 -4.92
C ALA A 545 16.91 11.81 -4.62
N ALA A 546 17.76 12.52 -3.86
CA ALA A 546 19.10 12.05 -3.53
C ALA A 546 19.10 10.82 -2.59
N VAL A 547 18.27 10.85 -1.55
CA VAL A 547 18.18 9.71 -0.61
C VAL A 547 17.35 8.55 -1.17
N ILE A 548 16.33 8.84 -1.98
CA ILE A 548 15.61 7.79 -2.73
C ILE A 548 16.58 7.05 -3.66
N ARG A 549 17.49 7.75 -4.35
CA ARG A 549 18.54 7.12 -5.17
C ARG A 549 19.39 6.13 -4.37
N VAL A 550 19.80 6.51 -3.15
CA VAL A 550 20.57 5.60 -2.29
C VAL A 550 19.74 4.35 -1.98
N ALA A 551 18.48 4.53 -1.56
CA ALA A 551 17.58 3.43 -1.25
C ALA A 551 17.35 2.50 -2.46
N ALA A 552 17.06 3.07 -3.63
CA ALA A 552 16.87 2.33 -4.88
C ALA A 552 18.12 1.51 -5.27
N ARG A 553 19.31 2.11 -5.18
CA ARG A 553 20.58 1.44 -5.48
C ARG A 553 20.89 0.29 -4.52
N VAL A 554 20.61 0.47 -3.23
CA VAL A 554 20.78 -0.59 -2.22
C VAL A 554 19.82 -1.74 -2.54
N ALA A 555 18.54 -1.43 -2.75
CA ALA A 555 17.49 -2.39 -3.05
C ALA A 555 17.57 -3.02 -4.45
N GLY A 556 18.39 -2.47 -5.36
CA GLY A 556 18.49 -2.93 -6.75
C GLY A 556 17.23 -2.60 -7.59
N THR A 557 16.48 -1.57 -7.20
CA THR A 557 15.26 -1.13 -7.89
C THR A 557 15.52 0.09 -8.77
N THR A 558 14.52 0.48 -9.57
CA THR A 558 14.55 1.72 -10.37
C THR A 558 13.58 2.76 -9.82
N SER A 559 13.36 2.76 -8.50
CA SER A 559 12.35 3.58 -7.81
C SER A 559 12.74 5.06 -7.67
N ASP A 560 13.96 5.42 -8.09
CA ASP A 560 14.51 6.77 -8.14
C ASP A 560 14.23 7.53 -9.45
N ARG A 561 13.55 6.89 -10.42
CA ARG A 561 13.13 7.52 -11.68
C ARG A 561 11.96 8.50 -11.47
N GLN A 562 11.70 9.35 -12.48
CA GLN A 562 10.54 10.23 -12.46
C GLN A 562 9.24 9.42 -12.36
N ASN A 563 8.29 9.90 -11.54
CA ASN A 563 6.98 9.30 -11.26
C ASN A 563 6.96 7.99 -10.43
N SER A 564 8.07 7.57 -9.82
CA SER A 564 8.12 6.43 -8.87
C SER A 564 8.34 6.85 -7.41
N LEU A 565 8.09 8.11 -7.05
CA LEU A 565 8.34 8.65 -5.70
C LEU A 565 7.67 7.85 -4.58
N THR A 566 6.52 7.24 -4.82
CA THR A 566 5.82 6.39 -3.86
C THR A 566 6.59 5.09 -3.60
N ASP A 567 7.15 4.49 -4.65
CA ASP A 567 7.92 3.24 -4.57
C ASP A 567 9.28 3.52 -3.92
N GLY A 568 9.90 4.66 -4.25
CA GLY A 568 11.15 5.10 -3.64
C GLY A 568 11.04 5.41 -2.14
N ARG A 569 9.85 5.83 -1.67
CA ARG A 569 9.57 5.97 -0.24
C ARG A 569 9.54 4.63 0.49
N VAL A 570 9.06 3.57 -0.15
CA VAL A 570 9.06 2.22 0.43
C VAL A 570 10.48 1.70 0.58
N ASP A 571 11.31 1.85 -0.47
CA ASP A 571 12.72 1.46 -0.40
C ASP A 571 13.46 2.25 0.69
N LEU A 572 13.20 3.56 0.80
CA LEU A 572 13.79 4.40 1.84
C LEU A 572 13.35 3.98 3.25
N ALA A 573 12.05 3.71 3.42
CA ALA A 573 11.50 3.29 4.70
C ALA A 573 12.14 1.97 5.18
N ARG A 574 12.37 1.03 4.26
CA ARG A 574 13.10 -0.22 4.55
C ARG A 574 14.56 0.04 4.92
N LEU A 575 15.25 0.88 4.14
CA LEU A 575 16.64 1.21 4.41
C LEU A 575 16.85 1.86 5.79
N VAL A 576 15.90 2.70 6.22
CA VAL A 576 15.95 3.39 7.52
C VAL A 576 15.48 2.50 8.68
N GLY A 577 14.60 1.52 8.44
CA GLY A 577 14.03 0.66 9.49
C GLY A 577 13.23 1.46 10.52
N ILE A 578 13.02 1.00 11.76
CA ILE A 578 12.37 1.73 12.86
C ILE A 578 13.24 1.71 14.13
N GLY A 579 12.82 2.41 15.19
CA GLY A 579 13.43 2.36 16.52
C GLY A 579 14.26 3.59 16.86
N ALA A 580 14.92 3.56 18.02
CA ALA A 580 15.65 4.70 18.58
C ALA A 580 16.77 5.23 17.66
N GLU A 581 17.36 4.35 16.84
CA GLU A 581 18.42 4.71 15.89
C GLU A 581 17.90 5.13 14.50
N ALA A 582 16.59 5.06 14.23
CA ALA A 582 16.06 5.45 12.93
C ALA A 582 16.43 6.89 12.51
N PRO A 583 16.41 7.90 13.39
CA PRO A 583 16.88 9.25 13.05
C PRO A 583 18.37 9.27 12.65
N LEU A 584 19.22 8.51 13.36
CA LEU A 584 20.65 8.39 13.08
C LEU A 584 20.88 7.77 11.69
N ARG A 585 20.18 6.67 11.38
CA ARG A 585 20.25 6.01 10.07
C ARG A 585 19.72 6.90 8.94
N MET A 586 18.65 7.67 9.18
CA MET A 586 18.14 8.63 8.20
C MET A 586 19.17 9.73 7.91
N ALA A 587 19.84 10.26 8.93
CA ALA A 587 20.96 11.19 8.77
C ALA A 587 22.14 10.55 8.02
N ALA A 588 22.45 9.28 8.30
CA ALA A 588 23.44 8.49 7.57
C ALA A 588 23.12 8.38 6.08
N VAL A 589 21.89 8.00 5.73
CA VAL A 589 21.47 7.90 4.33
C VAL A 589 21.52 9.25 3.62
N ARG A 590 21.14 10.34 4.31
CA ARG A 590 21.31 11.72 3.80
C ARG A 590 22.78 12.01 3.50
N GLN A 591 23.68 11.68 4.43
CA GLN A 591 25.11 11.95 4.26
C GLN A 591 25.70 11.11 3.14
N LEU A 592 25.37 9.81 3.07
CA LEU A 592 25.76 8.95 1.95
C LEU A 592 25.31 9.53 0.61
N ALA A 593 24.08 10.04 0.53
CA ALA A 593 23.55 10.62 -0.70
C ALA A 593 24.32 11.88 -1.17
N GLN A 594 24.99 12.58 -0.25
CA GLN A 594 25.71 13.82 -0.50
C GLN A 594 27.20 13.60 -0.79
N SER A 595 27.85 12.66 -0.11
CA SER A 595 29.31 12.49 -0.17
C SER A 595 29.79 11.22 -0.89
N VAL A 596 29.05 10.10 -0.77
CA VAL A 596 29.52 8.79 -1.23
C VAL A 596 28.74 8.32 -2.46
N CYS A 597 27.43 8.17 -2.31
CA CYS A 597 26.53 7.62 -3.34
C CYS A 597 25.96 8.75 -4.22
N THR A 598 26.84 9.52 -4.86
CA THR A 598 26.46 10.66 -5.72
C THR A 598 25.84 10.20 -7.06
N SER A 599 25.24 11.13 -7.80
CA SER A 599 24.58 10.81 -9.08
C SER A 599 25.57 10.53 -10.22
N SER A 600 26.75 11.16 -10.23
CA SER A 600 27.70 11.10 -11.36
C SER A 600 28.94 10.24 -11.07
N ALA A 601 29.45 10.23 -9.84
CA ALA A 601 30.67 9.51 -9.48
C ALA A 601 30.52 8.91 -8.06
N PRO A 602 29.76 7.82 -7.89
CA PRO A 602 29.62 7.19 -6.59
C PRO A 602 30.89 6.44 -6.19
N ASP A 603 31.38 6.64 -4.96
CA ASP A 603 32.45 5.84 -4.39
C ASP A 603 31.87 4.56 -3.76
N CYS A 604 31.66 3.53 -4.59
CA CYS A 604 31.14 2.25 -4.11
C CYS A 604 32.16 1.47 -3.27
N GLN A 605 33.47 1.66 -3.47
CA GLN A 605 34.51 0.93 -2.74
C GLN A 605 34.60 1.40 -1.28
N GLY A 606 34.52 2.72 -1.05
CA GLY A 606 34.48 3.32 0.30
C GLY A 606 33.11 3.28 0.98
N CYS A 607 32.07 2.75 0.32
CA CYS A 607 30.71 2.77 0.85
C CYS A 607 30.51 1.73 1.97
N PRO A 608 29.96 2.12 3.15
CA PRO A 608 29.70 1.19 4.25
C PRO A 608 28.66 0.11 3.90
N LEU A 609 27.90 0.32 2.82
CA LEU A 609 26.88 -0.60 2.35
C LEU A 609 27.35 -1.51 1.21
N LEU A 610 28.62 -1.48 0.78
CA LEU A 610 29.10 -2.23 -0.39
C LEU A 610 28.68 -3.71 -0.37
N ARG A 611 28.86 -4.40 0.76
CA ARG A 611 28.51 -5.83 0.90
C ARG A 611 27.02 -6.13 0.74
N ASN A 612 26.18 -5.12 0.89
CA ASN A 612 24.74 -5.20 1.08
C ASN A 612 23.96 -4.37 0.04
N CYS A 613 24.67 -3.80 -0.94
CA CYS A 613 24.13 -2.89 -1.93
C CYS A 613 24.21 -3.54 -3.30
N SER A 614 23.05 -3.80 -3.91
CA SER A 614 22.96 -4.44 -5.22
C SER A 614 23.75 -3.68 -6.30
N PHE A 615 23.65 -2.34 -6.30
CA PHE A 615 24.41 -1.50 -7.23
C PHE A 615 25.92 -1.55 -6.98
N GLY A 616 26.34 -1.51 -5.71
CA GLY A 616 27.76 -1.54 -5.34
C GLY A 616 28.43 -2.84 -5.74
N GLN A 617 27.78 -3.97 -5.50
CA GLN A 617 28.26 -5.30 -5.90
C GLN A 617 28.38 -5.44 -7.42
N GLN A 618 27.42 -4.92 -8.19
CA GLN A 618 27.49 -4.92 -9.66
C GLN A 618 28.63 -4.02 -10.17
N ALA A 619 28.79 -2.83 -9.58
CA ALA A 619 29.81 -1.88 -9.98
C ALA A 619 31.24 -2.38 -9.71
N THR A 620 31.46 -3.20 -8.67
CA THR A 620 32.79 -3.75 -8.31
C THR A 620 33.07 -5.12 -8.93
N SER A 621 32.04 -5.86 -9.34
CA SER A 621 32.17 -7.19 -9.98
C SER A 621 32.40 -7.13 -11.49
N CYS A 622 32.17 -5.98 -12.13
CA CYS A 622 32.53 -5.78 -13.53
C CYS A 622 34.04 -5.56 -13.61
N PRO A 623 34.83 -6.48 -14.21
CA PRO A 623 36.22 -6.19 -14.52
C PRO A 623 36.19 -5.01 -15.48
N THR A 624 36.89 -3.93 -15.13
CA THR A 624 37.27 -2.90 -16.09
C THR A 624 38.04 -3.60 -17.22
N GLY A 625 37.34 -3.90 -18.31
CA GLY A 625 37.86 -4.63 -19.46
C GLY A 625 37.63 -3.83 -20.73
N VAL A 626 38.71 -3.14 -21.11
CA VAL A 626 39.03 -2.47 -22.40
C VAL A 626 38.33 -1.15 -22.72
#